data_AF-A0A4P5VXA6-F1
#
_entry.id   AF-A0A4P5VXA6-F1
#
_cell.length_a   1.000
_cell.length_b   1.000
_cell.length_c   1.000
_cell.angle_alpha   90.00
_cell.angle_beta   90.00
_cell.angle_gamma   90.00
#
_symmetry.space_group_name_H-M   'P 1'
#
loop_
_entity.id
_entity.type
_entity.pdbx_description
1 polymer ?
#
loop_
_entity_poly.entity_id
_entity_poly.type
_entity_poly.pdbx_seq_one_letter_code
_entity_poly.pdbx_strand_id
1 'polypeptide(L)'
;MEMSMVGNPYLLADARGRRADSGGAAHVLGRFAPVIAACLALPFLRDNLLSFAALSGVARSSGAVGAMVRVALLLAAVLALRAYDLVVRGPDRGVVDLHPMRATAYVRARLLRALREGAPTALAAGVVLLPVWPDLPTLLGGVALLLGAWASGVGMGVGVNLAAPTLGADPRFADALDVVRGQNPRAQAALVWAPAVTLAAVGLALVAAAGGLDSGLRGNSFGYFALSLPFVVAVFGARLAFVSGDTLARIPAVLGEVDAAYAAVEDAEEGRRVYLEWIVPRLPATLRPEVLRVLRHGWRAERTWLSASFLAAAVAAAAGWSSSPEAASRLVGAGGLAAVGIGLLGARLRAGDPAWLSRLFPTSNARFASLIVTFAWVQPVSLAGVATLLVRQGTPAGGACLRLEAVAFAAAALGATLPVSGYVPAALIVWAVGVWA
;
A
#
# COMPACT_ATOMS: atom_id res chain seq x y z
N MET A 1 30.41 -13.92 -23.88
CA MET A 1 31.05 -12.82 -23.15
C MET A 1 30.27 -12.61 -21.85
N GLU A 2 30.69 -13.31 -20.79
CA GLU A 2 30.00 -13.26 -19.49
C GLU A 2 30.42 -12.01 -18.72
N MET A 3 29.58 -10.97 -18.73
CA MET A 3 29.66 -9.94 -17.71
C MET A 3 29.21 -10.55 -16.38
N SER A 4 30.16 -10.82 -15.49
CA SER A 4 29.88 -11.13 -14.09
C SER A 4 29.01 -10.01 -13.49
N MET A 5 28.05 -10.37 -12.64
CA MET A 5 27.14 -9.41 -11.98
C MET A 5 27.83 -8.37 -11.08
N VAL A 6 29.16 -8.37 -11.00
CA VAL A 6 29.96 -7.31 -10.36
C VAL A 6 30.08 -6.07 -11.26
N GLY A 7 29.67 -6.14 -12.53
CA GLY A 7 30.06 -5.16 -13.54
C GLY A 7 28.97 -4.43 -14.32
N ASN A 8 27.70 -4.32 -13.86
CA ASN A 8 26.78 -3.38 -14.52
C ASN A 8 26.95 -1.97 -13.91
N PRO A 9 27.66 -1.03 -14.58
CA PRO A 9 27.97 0.29 -14.03
C PRO A 9 26.72 1.11 -13.76
N TYR A 10 25.62 0.87 -14.48
CA TYR A 10 24.35 1.59 -14.28
C TYR A 10 23.62 1.12 -13.03
N LEU A 11 23.59 -0.19 -12.75
CA LEU A 11 23.05 -0.70 -11.48
C LEU A 11 23.89 -0.25 -10.29
N LEU A 12 25.21 -0.13 -10.45
CA LEU A 12 26.10 0.39 -9.41
C LEU A 12 25.93 1.90 -9.22
N ALA A 13 25.76 2.68 -10.29
CA ALA A 13 25.51 4.12 -10.22
C ALA A 13 24.14 4.41 -9.58
N ASP A 14 23.10 3.67 -9.98
CA ASP A 14 21.77 3.79 -9.39
C ASP A 14 21.75 3.30 -7.92
N ALA A 15 22.48 2.24 -7.58
CA ALA A 15 22.67 1.83 -6.19
C ALA A 15 23.44 2.87 -5.36
N ARG A 16 24.41 3.58 -5.96
CA ARG A 16 25.13 4.69 -5.31
C ARG A 16 24.24 5.91 -5.11
N GLY A 17 23.43 6.28 -6.11
CA GLY A 17 22.44 7.36 -6.00
C GLY A 17 21.44 7.07 -4.88
N ARG A 18 20.86 5.85 -4.87
CA ARG A 18 19.95 5.42 -3.80
C ARG A 18 20.60 5.38 -2.42
N ARG A 19 21.91 5.04 -2.33
CA ARG A 19 22.65 5.10 -1.06
C ARG A 19 22.85 6.53 -0.57
N ALA A 20 23.15 7.46 -1.46
CA ALA A 20 23.28 8.88 -1.14
C ALA A 20 21.96 9.47 -0.59
N ASP A 21 20.82 9.03 -1.12
CA ASP A 21 19.50 9.45 -0.64
C ASP A 21 19.06 8.76 0.67
N SER A 22 19.66 7.62 1.02
CA SER A 22 19.25 6.76 2.16
C SER A 22 19.95 7.05 3.49
N GLY A 23 20.94 7.95 3.53
CA GLY A 23 21.81 8.15 4.70
C GLY A 23 21.24 9.00 5.85
N GLY A 24 20.05 9.58 5.70
CA GLY A 24 19.49 10.53 6.67
C GLY A 24 18.48 9.95 7.67
N ALA A 25 18.27 10.65 8.78
CA ALA A 25 17.21 10.35 9.77
C ALA A 25 15.82 10.23 9.12
N ALA A 26 15.55 10.99 8.05
CA ALA A 26 14.31 10.89 7.26
C ALA A 26 14.12 9.52 6.59
N HIS A 27 15.20 8.85 6.18
CA HIS A 27 15.13 7.51 5.60
C HIS A 27 14.78 6.46 6.66
N VAL A 28 15.38 6.56 7.85
CA VAL A 28 15.07 5.67 8.99
C VAL A 28 13.63 5.90 9.45
N LEU A 29 13.21 7.14 9.62
CA LEU A 29 11.82 7.49 9.97
C LEU A 29 10.84 7.01 8.90
N GLY A 30 11.14 7.21 7.62
CA GLY A 30 10.31 6.69 6.53
C GLY A 30 10.21 5.16 6.51
N ARG A 31 11.29 4.46 6.86
CA ARG A 31 11.32 3.00 6.95
C ARG A 31 10.46 2.47 8.10
N PHE A 32 10.50 3.13 9.26
CA PHE A 32 9.72 2.74 10.44
C PHE A 32 8.37 3.44 10.56
N ALA A 33 8.00 4.30 9.60
CA ALA A 33 6.72 4.99 9.57
C ALA A 33 5.51 4.05 9.75
N PRO A 34 5.45 2.83 9.14
CA PRO A 34 4.35 1.91 9.39
C PRO A 34 4.22 1.50 10.86
N VAL A 35 5.36 1.28 11.54
CA VAL A 35 5.39 0.86 12.96
C VAL A 35 4.92 2.01 13.84
N ILE A 36 5.44 3.21 13.60
CA ILE A 36 5.02 4.43 14.32
C ILE A 36 3.52 4.66 14.12
N ALA A 37 3.04 4.57 12.87
CA ALA A 37 1.63 4.72 12.54
C ALA A 37 0.75 3.66 13.25
N ALA A 38 1.20 2.41 13.32
CA ALA A 38 0.48 1.36 14.05
C ALA A 38 0.42 1.65 15.56
N CYS A 39 1.53 2.08 16.18
CA CYS A 39 1.57 2.48 17.58
C CYS A 39 0.58 3.62 17.87
N LEU A 40 0.54 4.63 17.00
CA LEU A 40 -0.35 5.78 17.14
C LEU A 40 -1.81 5.44 16.85
N ALA A 41 -2.08 4.52 15.92
CA ALA A 41 -3.43 4.12 15.56
C ALA A 41 -4.08 3.15 16.58
N LEU A 42 -3.27 2.37 17.30
CA LEU A 42 -3.75 1.28 18.17
C LEU A 42 -4.79 1.73 19.22
N PRO A 43 -4.63 2.86 19.93
CA PRO A 43 -5.63 3.32 20.90
C PRO A 43 -6.99 3.59 20.26
N PHE A 44 -7.01 4.11 19.03
CA PHE A 44 -8.24 4.48 18.32
C PHE A 44 -8.94 3.26 17.69
N LEU A 45 -8.19 2.21 17.41
CA LEU A 45 -8.70 0.98 16.83
C LEU A 45 -9.14 -0.04 17.89
N ARG A 46 -8.94 0.25 19.18
CA ARG A 46 -9.16 -0.68 20.28
C ARG A 46 -10.57 -1.26 20.28
N ASP A 47 -11.63 -0.46 20.23
CA ASP A 47 -12.97 -1.03 20.41
C ASP A 47 -13.50 -1.72 19.14
N ASN A 48 -12.87 -1.50 17.98
CA ASN A 48 -13.27 -2.12 16.72
C ASN A 48 -12.45 -3.39 16.42
N LEU A 49 -11.12 -3.32 16.56
CA LEU A 49 -10.22 -4.44 16.28
C LEU A 49 -9.95 -5.31 17.52
N LEU A 50 -10.04 -4.74 18.72
CA LEU A 50 -9.66 -5.38 19.98
C LEU A 50 -10.82 -5.50 20.97
N SER A 51 -12.06 -5.45 20.50
CA SER A 51 -13.26 -5.66 21.34
C SER A 51 -13.23 -6.98 22.11
N PHE A 52 -12.56 -8.00 21.55
CA PHE A 52 -12.34 -9.29 22.22
C PHE A 52 -11.53 -9.19 23.51
N ALA A 53 -10.75 -8.12 23.71
CA ALA A 53 -9.89 -7.96 24.89
C ALA A 53 -10.69 -7.80 26.19
N ALA A 54 -11.96 -7.42 26.12
CA ALA A 54 -12.88 -7.37 27.25
C ALA A 54 -13.52 -8.73 27.58
N LEU A 55 -13.37 -9.73 26.70
CA LEU A 55 -13.89 -11.08 26.88
C LEU A 55 -12.94 -11.94 27.73
N SER A 56 -13.42 -13.08 28.20
CA SER A 56 -12.64 -14.08 28.93
C SER A 56 -12.71 -15.46 28.28
N GLY A 57 -11.75 -16.33 28.60
CA GLY A 57 -11.69 -17.72 28.15
C GLY A 57 -11.70 -17.88 26.62
N VAL A 58 -12.47 -18.86 26.13
CA VAL A 58 -12.54 -19.25 24.70
C VAL A 58 -13.07 -18.11 23.82
N ALA A 59 -13.95 -17.26 24.33
CA ALA A 59 -14.48 -16.13 23.58
C ALA A 59 -13.38 -15.08 23.28
N ARG A 60 -12.46 -14.86 24.23
CA ARG A 60 -11.30 -13.98 24.05
C ARG A 60 -10.36 -14.52 22.99
N SER A 61 -9.99 -15.80 23.08
CA SER A 61 -9.05 -16.43 22.14
C SER A 61 -9.61 -16.47 20.72
N SER A 62 -10.88 -16.85 20.55
CA SER A 62 -11.51 -16.87 19.22
C SER A 62 -11.64 -15.47 18.61
N GLY A 63 -12.01 -14.49 19.42
CA GLY A 63 -12.03 -13.08 19.00
C GLY A 63 -10.64 -12.57 18.59
N ALA A 64 -9.59 -12.96 19.32
CA ALA A 64 -8.21 -12.63 19.00
C ALA A 64 -7.76 -13.24 17.66
N VAL A 65 -8.09 -14.52 17.41
CA VAL A 65 -7.81 -15.18 16.11
C VAL A 65 -8.52 -14.46 14.98
N GLY A 66 -9.79 -14.05 15.18
CA GLY A 66 -10.54 -13.26 14.21
C GLY A 66 -9.92 -11.89 13.90
N ALA A 67 -9.32 -11.23 14.89
CA ALA A 67 -8.57 -9.99 14.66
C ALA A 67 -7.25 -10.27 13.92
N MET A 68 -6.50 -11.29 14.34
CA MET A 68 -5.23 -11.70 13.74
C MET A 68 -5.36 -12.03 12.25
N VAL A 69 -6.38 -12.79 11.85
CA VAL A 69 -6.57 -13.16 10.44
C VAL A 69 -6.87 -11.94 9.58
N ARG A 70 -7.63 -10.96 10.08
CA ARG A 70 -7.91 -9.71 9.34
C ARG A 70 -6.62 -8.90 9.14
N VAL A 71 -5.81 -8.75 10.19
CA VAL A 71 -4.50 -8.07 10.11
C VAL A 71 -3.56 -8.82 9.17
N ALA A 72 -3.53 -10.15 9.23
CA ALA A 72 -2.71 -10.99 8.35
C ALA A 72 -3.13 -10.85 6.87
N LEU A 73 -4.43 -10.83 6.57
CA LEU A 73 -4.96 -10.61 5.22
C LEU A 73 -4.59 -9.23 4.68
N LEU A 74 -4.71 -8.18 5.51
CA LEU A 74 -4.29 -6.83 5.13
C LEU A 74 -2.80 -6.75 4.86
N LEU A 75 -1.97 -7.38 5.71
CA LEU A 75 -0.53 -7.47 5.52
C LEU A 75 -0.19 -8.17 4.20
N ALA A 76 -0.80 -9.32 3.94
CA ALA A 76 -0.62 -10.06 2.69
C ALA A 76 -1.02 -9.23 1.46
N ALA A 77 -2.12 -8.47 1.53
CA ALA A 77 -2.56 -7.59 0.46
C ALA A 77 -1.56 -6.48 0.14
N VAL A 78 -1.09 -5.78 1.17
CA VAL A 78 -0.06 -4.73 1.00
C VAL A 78 1.20 -5.30 0.38
N LEU A 79 1.63 -6.49 0.81
CA LEU A 79 2.85 -7.13 0.30
C LEU A 79 2.67 -7.66 -1.13
N ALA A 80 1.50 -8.17 -1.48
CA ALA A 80 1.18 -8.61 -2.84
C ALA A 80 1.20 -7.41 -3.83
N LEU A 81 0.62 -6.27 -3.44
CA LEU A 81 0.67 -5.03 -4.23
C LEU A 81 2.11 -4.50 -4.34
N ARG A 82 2.87 -4.56 -3.25
CA ARG A 82 4.27 -4.15 -3.27
C ARG A 82 5.13 -5.05 -4.14
N ALA A 83 4.86 -6.36 -4.15
CA ALA A 83 5.52 -7.31 -5.04
C ALA A 83 5.19 -7.01 -6.52
N TYR A 84 3.94 -6.66 -6.83
CA TYR A 84 3.54 -6.18 -8.15
C TYR A 84 4.35 -4.93 -8.55
N ASP A 85 4.38 -3.89 -7.71
CA ASP A 85 5.13 -2.66 -8.02
C ASP A 85 6.63 -2.95 -8.19
N LEU A 86 7.20 -3.86 -7.40
CA LEU A 86 8.62 -4.21 -7.46
C LEU A 86 9.01 -5.06 -8.68
N VAL A 87 8.12 -5.92 -9.16
CA VAL A 87 8.36 -6.82 -10.30
C VAL A 87 7.97 -6.15 -11.63
N VAL A 88 6.78 -5.55 -11.69
CA VAL A 88 6.16 -5.05 -12.92
C VAL A 88 6.53 -3.59 -13.17
N ARG A 89 6.61 -2.77 -12.11
CA ARG A 89 6.86 -1.32 -12.18
C ARG A 89 8.15 -0.88 -11.50
N GLY A 90 9.06 -1.84 -11.28
CA GLY A 90 10.26 -1.60 -10.49
C GLY A 90 11.15 -0.52 -11.11
N PRO A 91 11.86 0.28 -10.29
CA PRO A 91 12.71 1.38 -10.78
C PRO A 91 13.84 0.89 -11.70
N ASP A 92 14.23 -0.37 -11.57
CA ASP A 92 15.34 -0.93 -12.34
C ASP A 92 14.91 -1.35 -13.76
N ARG A 93 13.62 -1.22 -14.12
CA ARG A 93 13.08 -1.59 -15.43
C ARG A 93 13.86 -0.94 -16.58
N GLY A 94 14.18 0.34 -16.49
CA GLY A 94 14.97 1.04 -17.52
C GLY A 94 16.36 0.44 -17.78
N VAL A 95 16.90 -0.36 -16.84
CA VAL A 95 18.17 -1.08 -16.99
C VAL A 95 17.96 -2.53 -17.41
N VAL A 96 16.92 -3.18 -16.85
CA VAL A 96 16.54 -4.57 -17.17
C VAL A 96 16.13 -4.71 -18.64
N ASP A 97 15.46 -3.69 -19.19
CA ASP A 97 14.94 -3.70 -20.56
C ASP A 97 16.06 -3.67 -21.61
N LEU A 98 17.25 -3.16 -21.24
CA LEU A 98 18.35 -2.89 -22.17
C LEU A 98 19.48 -3.93 -22.12
N HIS A 99 19.53 -4.78 -21.08
CA HIS A 99 20.69 -5.63 -20.84
C HIS A 99 20.33 -7.06 -20.41
N PRO A 100 21.08 -8.08 -20.88
CA PRO A 100 20.89 -9.45 -20.44
C PRO A 100 21.18 -9.59 -18.95
N MET A 101 20.30 -10.29 -18.23
CA MET A 101 20.43 -10.51 -16.79
C MET A 101 20.39 -12.00 -16.42
N ARG A 102 21.10 -12.35 -15.35
CA ARG A 102 20.99 -13.68 -14.73
C ARG A 102 19.67 -13.78 -13.93
N ALA A 103 18.66 -14.43 -14.51
CA ALA A 103 17.31 -14.53 -13.95
C ALA A 103 17.28 -14.96 -12.48
N THR A 104 17.96 -16.05 -12.12
CA THR A 104 17.98 -16.59 -10.75
C THR A 104 18.48 -15.58 -9.73
N ALA A 105 19.54 -14.84 -10.06
CA ALA A 105 20.12 -13.87 -9.15
C ALA A 105 19.24 -12.62 -9.00
N TYR A 106 18.61 -12.19 -10.10
CA TYR A 106 17.62 -11.11 -10.05
C TYR A 106 16.42 -11.49 -9.20
N VAL A 107 15.82 -12.67 -9.41
CA VAL A 107 14.69 -13.17 -8.62
C VAL A 107 15.06 -13.24 -7.14
N ARG A 108 16.24 -13.79 -6.79
CA ARG A 108 16.74 -13.83 -5.42
C ARG A 108 16.87 -12.42 -4.83
N ALA A 109 17.46 -11.48 -5.58
CA ALA A 109 17.61 -10.10 -5.13
C ALA A 109 16.25 -9.42 -4.90
N ARG A 110 15.26 -9.66 -5.78
CA ARG A 110 13.90 -9.14 -5.67
C ARG A 110 13.15 -9.71 -4.47
N LEU A 111 13.19 -11.01 -4.24
CA LEU A 111 12.59 -11.64 -3.06
C LEU A 111 13.21 -11.09 -1.77
N LEU A 112 14.55 -11.04 -1.68
CA LEU A 112 15.24 -10.49 -0.50
C LEU A 112 14.91 -9.02 -0.28
N ARG A 113 14.84 -8.24 -1.36
CA ARG A 113 14.45 -6.83 -1.30
C ARG A 113 13.02 -6.67 -0.79
N ALA A 114 12.07 -7.39 -1.39
CA ALA A 114 10.66 -7.35 -0.98
C ALA A 114 10.46 -7.77 0.48
N LEU A 115 11.15 -8.81 0.94
CA LEU A 115 11.16 -9.21 2.35
C LEU A 115 11.70 -8.08 3.24
N ARG A 116 12.90 -7.57 2.97
CA ARG A 116 13.54 -6.51 3.79
C ARG A 116 12.76 -5.21 3.82
N GLU A 117 12.15 -4.85 2.70
CA GLU A 117 11.34 -3.66 2.54
C GLU A 117 9.94 -3.81 3.16
N GLY A 118 9.39 -5.03 3.18
CA GLY A 118 8.12 -5.36 3.83
C GLY A 118 8.23 -5.61 5.33
N ALA A 119 9.44 -5.86 5.85
CA ALA A 119 9.66 -6.17 7.27
C ALA A 119 9.10 -5.10 8.24
N PRO A 120 9.25 -3.78 8.00
CA PRO A 120 8.62 -2.77 8.87
C PRO A 120 7.09 -2.84 8.89
N THR A 121 6.45 -3.21 7.78
CA THR A 121 4.99 -3.41 7.72
C THR A 121 4.57 -4.66 8.50
N ALA A 122 5.36 -5.73 8.44
CA ALA A 122 5.12 -6.93 9.25
C ALA A 122 5.31 -6.64 10.76
N LEU A 123 6.33 -5.86 11.13
CA LEU A 123 6.53 -5.40 12.51
C LEU A 123 5.36 -4.53 12.98
N ALA A 124 4.86 -3.63 12.13
CA ALA A 124 3.69 -2.81 12.42
C ALA A 124 2.44 -3.66 12.68
N ALA A 125 2.21 -4.70 11.88
CA ALA A 125 1.16 -5.68 12.12
C ALA A 125 1.35 -6.41 13.46
N GLY A 126 2.60 -6.72 13.84
CA GLY A 126 2.93 -7.29 15.15
C GLY A 126 2.61 -6.38 16.32
N VAL A 127 2.82 -5.05 16.18
CA VAL A 127 2.42 -4.06 17.20
C VAL A 127 0.92 -4.12 17.45
N VAL A 128 0.10 -4.32 16.41
CA VAL A 128 -1.36 -4.46 16.56
C VAL A 128 -1.74 -5.67 17.42
N LEU A 129 -0.88 -6.70 17.51
CA LEU A 129 -1.11 -7.89 18.34
C LEU A 129 -0.69 -7.72 19.80
N LEU A 130 -0.02 -6.63 20.19
CA LEU A 130 0.45 -6.41 21.55
C LEU A 130 -0.62 -6.67 22.63
N PRO A 131 -1.90 -6.30 22.46
CA PRO A 131 -2.93 -6.53 23.48
C PRO A 131 -3.25 -8.00 23.77
N VAL A 132 -2.75 -8.92 22.94
CA VAL A 132 -2.87 -10.38 23.11
C VAL A 132 -1.75 -10.95 23.98
N TRP A 133 -0.75 -10.14 24.36
CA TRP A 133 0.44 -10.59 25.10
C TRP A 133 0.22 -11.46 26.35
N PRO A 134 -0.88 -11.31 27.14
CA PRO A 134 -1.05 -12.13 28.34
C PRO A 134 -1.36 -13.61 28.03
N ASP A 135 -1.75 -13.93 26.79
CA ASP A 135 -2.09 -15.29 26.35
C ASP A 135 -1.04 -15.81 25.35
N LEU A 136 0.00 -16.46 25.89
CA LEU A 136 1.20 -16.85 25.14
C LEU A 136 0.90 -17.78 23.95
N PRO A 137 0.08 -18.85 24.07
CA PRO A 137 -0.29 -19.69 22.91
C PRO A 137 -0.95 -18.89 21.78
N THR A 138 -1.90 -18.01 22.11
CA THR A 138 -2.59 -17.18 21.12
C THR A 138 -1.63 -16.17 20.50
N LEU A 139 -0.74 -15.56 21.28
CA LEU A 139 0.30 -14.65 20.79
C LEU A 139 1.24 -15.36 19.80
N LEU A 140 1.77 -16.53 20.15
CA LEU A 140 2.69 -17.29 19.29
C LEU A 140 2.00 -17.72 17.98
N GLY A 141 0.75 -18.17 18.06
CA GLY A 141 -0.07 -18.47 16.89
C GLY A 141 -0.29 -17.25 15.99
N GLY A 142 -0.57 -16.09 16.59
CA GLY A 142 -0.71 -14.82 15.88
C GLY A 142 0.58 -14.39 15.19
N VAL A 143 1.73 -14.50 15.88
CA VAL A 143 3.05 -14.21 15.29
C VAL A 143 3.33 -15.15 14.12
N ALA A 144 3.06 -16.46 14.26
CA ALA A 144 3.22 -17.42 13.18
C ALA A 144 2.33 -17.07 11.97
N LEU A 145 1.07 -16.66 12.20
CA LEU A 145 0.14 -16.24 11.16
C LEU A 145 0.64 -14.98 10.42
N LEU A 146 1.15 -13.97 11.14
CA LEU A 146 1.70 -12.76 10.54
C LEU A 146 2.99 -13.02 9.75
N LEU A 147 3.90 -13.84 10.28
CA LEU A 147 5.10 -14.25 9.56
C LEU A 147 4.74 -15.06 8.31
N GLY A 148 3.73 -15.93 8.42
CA GLY A 148 3.17 -16.68 7.31
C GLY A 148 2.59 -15.76 6.23
N ALA A 149 1.81 -14.74 6.61
CA ALA A 149 1.28 -13.72 5.71
C ALA A 149 2.39 -12.90 5.03
N TRP A 150 3.44 -12.54 5.79
CA TRP A 150 4.59 -11.81 5.26
C TRP A 150 5.35 -12.62 4.20
N ALA A 151 5.67 -13.88 4.54
CA ALA A 151 6.38 -14.77 3.63
C ALA A 151 5.55 -15.12 2.40
N SER A 152 4.27 -15.47 2.58
CA SER A 152 3.37 -15.86 1.48
C SER A 152 3.00 -14.69 0.57
N GLY A 153 2.70 -13.52 1.13
CA GLY A 153 2.41 -12.31 0.34
C GLY A 153 3.57 -11.93 -0.58
N VAL A 154 4.81 -12.02 -0.09
CA VAL A 154 6.01 -11.76 -0.90
C VAL A 154 6.30 -12.90 -1.87
N GLY A 155 6.37 -14.14 -1.38
CA GLY A 155 6.73 -15.30 -2.20
C GLY A 155 5.75 -15.55 -3.34
N MET A 156 4.45 -15.60 -3.02
CA MET A 156 3.39 -15.77 -4.01
C MET A 156 3.23 -14.53 -4.87
N GLY A 157 3.32 -13.33 -4.30
CA GLY A 157 3.25 -12.09 -5.07
C GLY A 157 4.33 -12.00 -6.13
N VAL A 158 5.59 -12.26 -5.80
CA VAL A 158 6.69 -12.27 -6.78
C VAL A 158 6.51 -13.43 -7.77
N GLY A 159 6.17 -14.62 -7.30
CA GLY A 159 6.00 -15.81 -8.14
C GLY A 159 4.92 -15.67 -9.20
N VAL A 160 3.72 -15.26 -8.81
CA VAL A 160 2.58 -15.10 -9.73
C VAL A 160 2.84 -13.97 -10.73
N ASN A 161 3.40 -12.85 -10.30
CA ASN A 161 3.72 -11.75 -11.21
C ASN A 161 4.76 -12.13 -12.26
N LEU A 162 5.74 -12.97 -11.91
CA LEU A 162 6.72 -13.49 -12.88
C LEU A 162 6.12 -14.59 -13.76
N ALA A 163 5.22 -15.42 -13.25
CA ALA A 163 4.58 -16.46 -14.04
C ALA A 163 3.50 -15.93 -14.99
N ALA A 164 2.92 -14.77 -14.71
CA ALA A 164 1.79 -14.21 -15.46
C ALA A 164 2.02 -14.11 -16.99
N PRO A 165 3.15 -13.59 -17.51
CA PRO A 165 3.38 -13.55 -18.96
C PRO A 165 3.43 -14.93 -19.62
N THR A 166 3.98 -15.94 -18.93
CA THR A 166 3.98 -17.33 -19.44
C THR A 166 2.60 -17.93 -19.46
N LEU A 167 1.82 -17.72 -18.39
CA LEU A 167 0.44 -18.18 -18.33
C LEU A 167 -0.43 -17.51 -19.40
N GLY A 168 -0.19 -16.23 -19.69
CA GLY A 168 -0.87 -15.51 -20.75
C GLY A 168 -0.54 -15.98 -22.17
N ALA A 169 0.61 -16.64 -22.36
CA ALA A 169 1.03 -17.23 -23.63
C ALA A 169 0.68 -18.71 -23.75
N ASP A 170 0.30 -19.38 -22.67
CA ASP A 170 0.00 -20.81 -22.65
C ASP A 170 -1.45 -21.06 -23.14
N PRO A 171 -1.65 -21.84 -24.22
CA PRO A 171 -2.97 -22.14 -24.76
C PRO A 171 -3.93 -22.78 -23.74
N ARG A 172 -3.43 -23.46 -22.71
CA ARG A 172 -4.28 -24.12 -21.70
C ARG A 172 -5.09 -23.14 -20.85
N PHE A 173 -4.62 -21.90 -20.73
CA PHE A 173 -5.29 -20.84 -19.97
C PHE A 173 -6.01 -19.84 -20.87
N ALA A 174 -6.02 -20.08 -22.18
CA ALA A 174 -6.63 -19.20 -23.17
C ALA A 174 -8.09 -18.88 -22.85
N ASP A 175 -8.92 -19.90 -22.64
CA ASP A 175 -10.35 -19.73 -22.41
C ASP A 175 -10.63 -18.99 -21.10
N ALA A 176 -9.93 -19.35 -20.02
CA ALA A 176 -10.06 -18.69 -18.74
C ALA A 176 -9.65 -17.21 -18.80
N LEU A 177 -8.57 -16.90 -19.52
CA LEU A 177 -8.12 -15.53 -19.72
C LEU A 177 -9.04 -14.77 -20.69
N ASP A 178 -9.60 -15.41 -21.70
CA ASP A 178 -10.54 -14.80 -22.64
C ASP A 178 -11.82 -14.34 -21.94
N VAL A 179 -12.27 -15.07 -20.91
CA VAL A 179 -13.40 -14.66 -20.07
C VAL A 179 -13.11 -13.39 -19.27
N VAL A 180 -11.87 -13.21 -18.78
CA VAL A 180 -11.53 -12.12 -17.85
C VAL A 180 -10.71 -10.97 -18.45
N ARG A 181 -10.19 -11.12 -19.67
CA ARG A 181 -9.32 -10.11 -20.31
C ARG A 181 -10.08 -8.94 -20.90
N GLY A 182 -11.35 -9.13 -21.25
CA GLY A 182 -12.10 -8.17 -22.06
C GLY A 182 -11.38 -7.91 -23.39
N GLN A 183 -11.01 -6.66 -23.65
CA GLN A 183 -10.28 -6.26 -24.85
C GLN A 183 -8.75 -6.37 -24.71
N ASN A 184 -8.23 -6.64 -23.52
CA ASN A 184 -6.78 -6.70 -23.29
C ASN A 184 -6.16 -7.96 -23.92
N PRO A 185 -4.89 -7.90 -24.37
CA PRO A 185 -4.10 -9.10 -24.64
C PRO A 185 -4.02 -10.03 -23.43
N ARG A 186 -3.97 -11.35 -23.65
CA ARG A 186 -3.97 -12.36 -22.59
C ARG A 186 -2.83 -12.18 -21.58
N ALA A 187 -1.62 -11.85 -22.05
CA ALA A 187 -0.47 -11.61 -21.19
C ALA A 187 -0.65 -10.39 -20.27
N GLN A 188 -1.32 -9.34 -20.75
CA GLN A 188 -1.66 -8.18 -19.93
C GLN A 188 -2.73 -8.55 -18.90
N ALA A 189 -3.78 -9.24 -19.33
CA ALA A 189 -4.83 -9.68 -18.40
C ALA A 189 -4.27 -10.55 -17.27
N ALA A 190 -3.35 -11.47 -17.60
CA ALA A 190 -2.66 -12.27 -16.60
C ALA A 190 -1.89 -11.41 -15.58
N LEU A 191 -1.22 -10.34 -16.03
CA LEU A 191 -0.53 -9.40 -15.12
C LEU A 191 -1.50 -8.58 -14.26
N VAL A 192 -2.61 -8.11 -14.84
CA VAL A 192 -3.64 -7.34 -14.11
C VAL A 192 -4.29 -8.20 -13.02
N TRP A 193 -4.52 -9.48 -13.30
CA TRP A 193 -5.16 -10.41 -12.36
C TRP A 193 -4.17 -11.08 -11.38
N ALA A 194 -2.85 -10.95 -11.59
CA ALA A 194 -1.84 -11.55 -10.73
C ALA A 194 -1.96 -11.18 -9.24
N PRO A 195 -2.23 -9.91 -8.85
CA PRO A 195 -2.49 -9.57 -7.46
C PRO A 195 -3.72 -10.27 -6.88
N ALA A 196 -4.79 -10.41 -7.66
CA ALA A 196 -6.02 -11.08 -7.22
C ALA A 196 -5.79 -12.59 -7.00
N VAL A 197 -5.09 -13.26 -7.92
CA VAL A 197 -4.71 -14.68 -7.77
C VAL A 197 -3.82 -14.89 -6.55
N THR A 198 -2.85 -13.99 -6.34
CA THR A 198 -2.00 -14.00 -5.15
C THR A 198 -2.84 -13.88 -3.88
N LEU A 199 -3.75 -12.91 -3.83
CA LEU A 199 -4.64 -12.67 -2.70
C LEU A 199 -5.56 -13.85 -2.41
N ALA A 200 -6.11 -14.50 -3.44
CA ALA A 200 -6.96 -15.67 -3.27
C ALA A 200 -6.17 -16.85 -2.67
N ALA A 201 -5.00 -17.17 -3.23
CA ALA A 201 -4.17 -18.28 -2.76
C ALA A 201 -3.66 -18.05 -1.32
N VAL A 202 -3.12 -16.86 -1.06
CA VAL A 202 -2.63 -16.50 0.28
C VAL A 202 -3.78 -16.39 1.28
N GLY A 203 -4.91 -15.78 0.87
CA GLY A 203 -6.08 -15.60 1.72
C GLY A 203 -6.69 -16.92 2.18
N LEU A 204 -6.86 -17.88 1.26
CA LEU A 204 -7.33 -19.23 1.61
C LEU A 204 -6.39 -19.91 2.61
N ALA A 205 -5.07 -19.82 2.39
CA ALA A 205 -4.09 -20.41 3.31
C ALA A 205 -4.11 -19.75 4.70
N LEU A 206 -4.29 -18.42 4.76
CA LEU A 206 -4.38 -17.69 6.03
C LEU A 206 -5.68 -17.99 6.79
N VAL A 207 -6.81 -18.12 6.10
CA VAL A 207 -8.09 -18.51 6.70
C VAL A 207 -8.02 -19.93 7.25
N ALA A 208 -7.43 -20.87 6.50
CA ALA A 208 -7.21 -22.24 6.96
C ALA A 208 -6.26 -22.29 8.17
N ALA A 209 -5.17 -21.52 8.15
CA ALA A 209 -4.24 -21.40 9.26
C ALA A 209 -4.90 -20.82 10.52
N ALA A 210 -5.75 -19.80 10.36
CA ALA A 210 -6.51 -19.21 11.46
C ALA A 210 -7.54 -20.20 12.03
N GLY A 211 -8.23 -20.94 11.19
CA GLY A 211 -9.15 -22.01 11.62
C GLY A 211 -8.42 -23.12 12.39
N GLY A 212 -7.24 -23.52 11.94
CA GLY A 212 -6.40 -24.47 12.67
C GLY A 212 -5.85 -23.93 13.98
N LEU A 213 -5.50 -22.63 14.04
CA LEU A 213 -5.12 -21.97 15.29
C LEU A 213 -6.27 -21.98 16.30
N ASP A 214 -7.48 -21.59 15.89
CA ASP A 214 -8.67 -21.63 16.76
C ASP A 214 -8.96 -23.06 17.25
N SER A 215 -8.82 -24.07 16.38
CA SER A 215 -8.93 -25.49 16.77
C SER A 215 -7.85 -25.91 17.77
N GLY A 216 -6.59 -25.48 17.57
CA GLY A 216 -5.46 -25.71 18.46
C GLY A 216 -5.66 -25.14 19.85
N LEU A 217 -6.16 -23.89 19.93
CA LEU A 217 -6.47 -23.23 21.18
C LEU A 217 -7.65 -23.87 21.93
N ARG A 218 -8.50 -24.65 21.25
CA ARG A 218 -9.57 -25.46 21.84
C ARG A 218 -9.14 -26.88 22.24
N GLY A 219 -7.86 -27.21 22.13
CA GLY A 219 -7.28 -28.47 22.59
C GLY A 219 -6.97 -29.50 21.50
N ASN A 220 -7.27 -29.22 20.23
CA ASN A 220 -6.87 -30.09 19.12
C ASN A 220 -5.45 -29.74 18.64
N SER A 221 -4.44 -30.39 19.19
CA SER A 221 -3.03 -30.12 18.85
C SER A 221 -2.72 -30.21 17.35
N PHE A 222 -3.45 -31.03 16.59
CA PHE A 222 -3.28 -31.12 15.13
C PHE A 222 -3.67 -29.83 14.40
N GLY A 223 -4.52 -28.99 15.00
CA GLY A 223 -4.90 -27.69 14.44
C GLY A 223 -3.71 -26.76 14.20
N TYR A 224 -2.67 -26.84 15.04
CA TYR A 224 -1.46 -26.02 14.88
C TYR A 224 -0.67 -26.34 13.60
N PHE A 225 -0.81 -27.54 13.01
CA PHE A 225 -0.15 -27.85 11.74
C PHE A 225 -0.65 -26.96 10.59
N ALA A 226 -1.89 -26.46 10.66
CA ALA A 226 -2.42 -25.56 9.65
C ALA A 226 -1.66 -24.22 9.60
N LEU A 227 -0.98 -23.81 10.68
CA LEU A 227 -0.12 -22.61 10.68
C LEU A 227 1.05 -22.72 9.69
N SER A 228 1.39 -23.92 9.22
CA SER A 228 2.42 -24.12 8.18
C SER A 228 1.93 -23.78 6.77
N LEU A 229 0.62 -23.76 6.51
CA LEU A 229 0.05 -23.59 5.16
C LEU A 229 0.51 -22.30 4.46
N PRO A 230 0.52 -21.11 5.10
CA PRO A 230 1.01 -19.90 4.46
C PRO A 230 2.49 -20.02 4.08
N PHE A 231 3.31 -20.70 4.89
CA PHE A 231 4.73 -20.92 4.56
C PHE A 231 4.90 -21.87 3.37
N VAL A 232 4.06 -22.91 3.26
CA VAL A 232 4.03 -23.78 2.07
C VAL A 232 3.69 -22.98 0.81
N VAL A 233 2.68 -22.10 0.89
CA VAL A 233 2.33 -21.17 -0.20
C VAL A 233 3.49 -20.22 -0.53
N ALA A 234 4.21 -19.73 0.48
CA ALA A 234 5.39 -18.89 0.29
C ALA A 234 6.50 -19.62 -0.48
N VAL A 235 6.81 -20.86 -0.09
CA VAL A 235 7.83 -21.69 -0.74
C VAL A 235 7.42 -22.03 -2.17
N PHE A 236 6.14 -22.37 -2.38
CA PHE A 236 5.60 -22.63 -3.71
C PHE A 236 5.71 -21.38 -4.60
N GLY A 237 5.29 -20.21 -4.11
CA GLY A 237 5.41 -18.95 -4.83
C GLY A 237 6.86 -18.57 -5.14
N ALA A 238 7.79 -18.74 -4.19
CA ALA A 238 9.21 -18.53 -4.42
C ALA A 238 9.77 -19.51 -5.47
N ARG A 239 9.36 -20.79 -5.45
CA ARG A 239 9.76 -21.77 -6.46
C ARG A 239 9.23 -21.39 -7.84
N LEU A 240 7.97 -20.96 -7.92
CA LEU A 240 7.35 -20.44 -9.14
C LEU A 240 8.15 -19.25 -9.68
N ALA A 241 8.55 -18.31 -8.81
CA ALA A 241 9.39 -17.17 -9.19
C ALA A 241 10.71 -17.59 -9.84
N PHE A 242 11.37 -18.63 -9.31
CA PHE A 242 12.64 -19.11 -9.87
C PHE A 242 12.46 -19.84 -11.20
N VAL A 243 11.41 -20.65 -11.35
CA VAL A 243 11.11 -21.36 -12.60
C VAL A 243 10.68 -20.38 -13.69
N SER A 244 9.93 -19.35 -13.31
CA SER A 244 9.49 -18.29 -14.22
C SER A 244 10.49 -17.14 -14.32
N GLY A 245 11.73 -17.27 -13.83
CA GLY A 245 12.69 -16.18 -13.85
C GLY A 245 13.01 -15.68 -15.28
N ASP A 246 12.99 -16.57 -16.26
CA ASP A 246 13.34 -16.23 -17.65
C ASP A 246 12.26 -15.40 -18.36
N THR A 247 11.06 -15.30 -17.79
CA THR A 247 9.96 -14.46 -18.32
C THR A 247 10.17 -12.97 -18.05
N LEU A 248 11.17 -12.61 -17.23
CA LEU A 248 11.52 -11.23 -16.90
C LEU A 248 11.71 -10.37 -18.14
N ALA A 249 12.31 -10.93 -19.20
CA ALA A 249 12.52 -10.21 -20.46
C ALA A 249 11.21 -9.95 -21.22
N ARG A 250 10.13 -10.68 -20.93
CA ARG A 250 8.83 -10.54 -21.60
C ARG A 250 7.95 -9.48 -20.95
N ILE A 251 8.07 -9.26 -19.64
CA ILE A 251 7.25 -8.27 -18.90
C ILE A 251 7.35 -6.87 -19.55
N PRO A 252 8.54 -6.35 -19.89
CA PRO A 252 8.66 -5.04 -20.52
C PRO A 252 8.05 -4.97 -21.91
N ALA A 253 8.19 -6.03 -22.71
CA ALA A 253 7.61 -6.12 -24.04
C ALA A 253 6.08 -6.11 -23.98
N VAL A 254 5.50 -6.95 -23.11
CA VAL A 254 4.05 -6.97 -22.86
C VAL A 254 3.56 -5.59 -22.42
N LEU A 255 4.24 -4.95 -21.47
CA LEU A 255 3.85 -3.61 -21.01
C LEU A 255 4.04 -2.53 -22.09
N GLY A 256 5.07 -2.64 -22.93
CA GLY A 256 5.29 -1.72 -24.05
C GLY A 256 4.23 -1.86 -25.15
N GLU A 257 3.81 -3.08 -25.47
CA GLU A 257 2.67 -3.34 -26.36
C GLU A 257 1.38 -2.78 -25.80
N VAL A 258 1.18 -2.88 -24.49
CA VAL A 258 0.02 -2.30 -23.79
C VAL A 258 0.04 -0.79 -23.85
N ASP A 259 1.16 -0.15 -23.51
CA ASP A 259 1.29 1.29 -23.58
C ASP A 259 1.07 1.80 -25.02
N ALA A 260 1.56 1.06 -26.03
CA ALA A 260 1.35 1.38 -27.43
C ALA A 260 -0.10 1.17 -27.90
N ALA A 261 -0.74 0.07 -27.48
CA ALA A 261 -2.13 -0.23 -27.81
C ALA A 261 -3.09 0.74 -27.13
N TYR A 262 -2.85 1.10 -25.86
CA TYR A 262 -3.62 2.14 -25.17
C TYR A 262 -3.41 3.50 -25.84
N ALA A 263 -2.18 3.86 -26.21
CA ALA A 263 -1.92 5.11 -26.93
C ALA A 263 -2.59 5.18 -28.31
N ALA A 264 -2.88 4.03 -28.94
CA ALA A 264 -3.55 3.94 -30.23
C ALA A 264 -5.09 3.92 -30.14
N VAL A 265 -5.65 3.48 -29.01
CA VAL A 265 -7.11 3.29 -28.82
C VAL A 265 -7.72 4.38 -27.93
N GLU A 266 -6.96 4.99 -27.02
CA GLU A 266 -7.44 6.15 -26.28
C GLU A 266 -7.68 7.30 -27.26
N ASP A 267 -8.92 7.82 -27.25
CA ASP A 267 -9.17 9.16 -27.73
C ASP A 267 -8.12 10.07 -27.05
N ALA A 268 -7.38 10.85 -27.84
CA ALA A 268 -6.22 11.55 -27.34
C ALA A 268 -6.58 12.49 -26.18
N GLU A 269 -7.85 12.89 -26.05
CA GLU A 269 -8.39 13.60 -24.90
C GLU A 269 -8.65 12.72 -23.67
N GLU A 270 -9.17 11.50 -23.84
CA GLU A 270 -9.54 10.60 -22.74
C GLU A 270 -8.31 9.99 -22.06
N GLY A 271 -7.27 9.65 -22.83
CA GLY A 271 -5.97 9.21 -22.29
C GLY A 271 -5.17 10.27 -21.55
N ARG A 272 -5.55 11.54 -21.72
CA ARG A 272 -5.02 12.65 -20.93
C ARG A 272 -5.75 12.89 -19.62
N ARG A 273 -6.92 12.26 -19.41
CA ARG A 273 -7.75 12.46 -18.22
C ARG A 273 -7.15 11.78 -17.00
N VAL A 274 -7.03 12.53 -15.92
CA VAL A 274 -6.53 12.04 -14.63
C VAL A 274 -7.59 12.16 -13.54
N TYR A 275 -7.53 11.28 -12.53
CA TYR A 275 -8.38 11.36 -11.35
C TYR A 275 -8.38 12.78 -10.77
N LEU A 276 -9.58 13.36 -10.60
CA LEU A 276 -9.86 14.74 -10.18
C LEU A 276 -9.64 15.85 -11.23
N GLU A 277 -9.39 15.53 -12.50
CA GLU A 277 -9.29 16.54 -13.57
C GLU A 277 -10.59 17.35 -13.73
N TRP A 278 -11.74 16.81 -13.31
CA TRP A 278 -13.03 17.52 -13.26
C TRP A 278 -13.01 18.77 -12.37
N ILE A 279 -12.06 18.91 -11.45
CA ILE A 279 -11.89 20.11 -10.62
C ILE A 279 -11.25 21.25 -11.43
N VAL A 280 -10.40 20.93 -12.41
CA VAL A 280 -9.60 21.92 -13.16
C VAL A 280 -10.45 22.98 -13.86
N PRO A 281 -11.57 22.66 -14.55
CA PRO A 281 -12.44 23.66 -15.16
C PRO A 281 -13.03 24.67 -14.16
N ARG A 282 -13.18 24.29 -12.89
CA ARG A 282 -13.75 25.13 -11.82
C ARG A 282 -12.75 26.10 -11.21
N LEU A 283 -11.47 26.00 -11.57
CA LEU A 283 -10.41 26.85 -11.04
C LEU A 283 -10.19 28.10 -11.89
N PRO A 284 -9.64 29.19 -11.32
CA PRO A 284 -9.16 30.35 -12.06
C PRO A 284 -8.18 29.96 -13.16
N ALA A 285 -8.25 30.62 -14.32
CA ALA A 285 -7.42 30.32 -15.49
C ALA A 285 -5.90 30.33 -15.18
N THR A 286 -5.48 31.15 -14.22
CA THR A 286 -4.10 31.27 -13.74
C THR A 286 -3.57 30.06 -12.97
N LEU A 287 -4.46 29.19 -12.48
CA LEU A 287 -4.12 27.99 -11.69
C LEU A 287 -4.30 26.69 -12.47
N ARG A 288 -5.11 26.68 -13.53
CA ARG A 288 -5.46 25.46 -14.28
C ARG A 288 -4.23 24.71 -14.79
N PRO A 289 -3.23 25.33 -15.44
CA PRO A 289 -2.08 24.61 -15.98
C PRO A 289 -1.27 23.93 -14.87
N GLU A 290 -1.12 24.61 -13.75
CA GLU A 290 -0.35 24.14 -12.60
C GLU A 290 -1.03 23.00 -11.86
N VAL A 291 -2.31 23.13 -11.57
CA VAL A 291 -3.09 22.05 -10.94
C VAL A 291 -3.13 20.83 -11.84
N LEU A 292 -3.33 21.02 -13.15
CA LEU A 292 -3.32 19.92 -14.10
C LEU A 292 -1.95 19.23 -14.19
N ARG A 293 -0.86 20.01 -14.18
CA ARG A 293 0.52 19.49 -14.13
C ARG A 293 0.74 18.63 -12.89
N VAL A 294 0.41 19.15 -11.71
CA VAL A 294 0.58 18.45 -10.43
C VAL A 294 -0.30 17.21 -10.36
N LEU A 295 -1.56 17.28 -10.80
CA LEU A 295 -2.46 16.12 -10.87
C LEU A 295 -1.89 15.02 -11.76
N ARG A 296 -1.44 15.35 -12.98
CA ARG A 296 -0.93 14.38 -13.95
C ARG A 296 0.39 13.77 -13.50
N HIS A 297 1.33 14.60 -13.06
CA HIS A 297 2.61 14.13 -12.55
C HIS A 297 2.41 13.26 -11.30
N GLY A 298 1.62 13.76 -10.36
CA GLY A 298 1.38 13.09 -9.10
C GLY A 298 0.58 11.80 -9.22
N TRP A 299 -0.43 11.73 -10.09
CA TRP A 299 -1.15 10.49 -10.38
C TRP A 299 -0.24 9.42 -10.99
N ARG A 300 0.75 9.80 -11.79
CA ARG A 300 1.71 8.84 -12.38
C ARG A 300 2.73 8.38 -11.34
N ALA A 301 3.25 9.30 -10.54
CA ALA A 301 4.29 9.00 -9.56
C ALA A 301 3.77 8.27 -8.31
N GLU A 302 2.57 8.62 -7.84
CA GLU A 302 2.07 8.25 -6.50
C GLU A 302 0.70 7.54 -6.54
N ARG A 303 0.32 6.93 -7.67
CA ARG A 303 -0.98 6.23 -7.85
C ARG A 303 -1.29 5.23 -6.74
N THR A 304 -0.29 4.46 -6.31
CA THR A 304 -0.44 3.43 -5.28
C THR A 304 -0.85 4.05 -3.94
N TRP A 305 -0.23 5.18 -3.56
CA TRP A 305 -0.56 5.91 -2.33
C TRP A 305 -1.93 6.56 -2.39
N LEU A 306 -2.29 7.12 -3.54
CA LEU A 306 -3.61 7.69 -3.73
C LEU A 306 -4.70 6.60 -3.70
N SER A 307 -4.42 5.41 -4.23
CA SER A 307 -5.33 4.25 -4.08
C SER A 307 -5.45 3.85 -2.61
N ALA A 308 -4.35 3.95 -1.84
CA ALA A 308 -4.37 3.73 -0.40
C ALA A 308 -5.17 4.79 0.38
N SER A 309 -5.46 5.97 -0.17
CA SER A 309 -6.32 6.97 0.47
C SER A 309 -7.76 6.49 0.63
N PHE A 310 -8.25 5.66 -0.29
CA PHE A 310 -9.56 5.01 -0.18
C PHE A 310 -9.59 3.95 0.94
N LEU A 311 -8.48 3.21 1.12
CA LEU A 311 -8.36 2.29 2.25
C LEU A 311 -8.31 3.06 3.58
N ALA A 312 -7.55 4.15 3.63
CA ALA A 312 -7.53 5.08 4.76
C ALA A 312 -8.92 5.66 5.05
N ALA A 313 -9.71 5.96 4.03
CA ALA A 313 -11.10 6.39 4.16
C ALA A 313 -11.98 5.29 4.78
N ALA A 314 -11.82 4.04 4.36
CA ALA A 314 -12.53 2.92 4.97
C ALA A 314 -12.14 2.72 6.45
N VAL A 315 -10.87 2.95 6.81
CA VAL A 315 -10.41 2.91 8.21
C VAL A 315 -11.02 4.05 9.03
N ALA A 316 -11.04 5.27 8.49
CA ALA A 316 -11.67 6.42 9.14
C ALA A 316 -13.18 6.21 9.35
N ALA A 317 -13.87 5.68 8.34
CA ALA A 317 -15.26 5.28 8.45
C ALA A 317 -15.45 4.21 9.53
N ALA A 318 -14.64 3.14 9.52
CA ALA A 318 -14.72 2.10 10.55
C ALA A 318 -14.49 2.65 11.97
N ALA A 319 -13.54 3.57 12.16
CA ALA A 319 -13.29 4.22 13.45
C ALA A 319 -14.50 5.01 13.98
N GLY A 320 -15.27 5.65 13.08
CA GLY A 320 -16.50 6.37 13.43
C GLY A 320 -17.76 5.51 13.48
N TRP A 321 -17.70 4.24 13.07
CA TRP A 321 -18.87 3.37 12.91
C TRP A 321 -19.31 2.75 14.25
N SER A 322 -19.69 3.58 15.21
CA SER A 322 -20.13 3.19 16.54
C SER A 322 -21.17 4.16 17.10
N SER A 323 -22.11 3.64 17.89
CA SER A 323 -23.08 4.45 18.66
C SER A 323 -22.49 5.03 19.94
N SER A 324 -21.25 4.68 20.30
CA SER A 324 -20.61 5.22 21.50
C SER A 324 -20.29 6.73 21.35
N PRO A 325 -20.38 7.52 22.43
CA PRO A 325 -20.00 8.94 22.42
C PRO A 325 -18.56 9.19 21.96
N GLU A 326 -17.67 8.22 22.18
CA GLU A 326 -16.26 8.25 21.82
C GLU A 326 -15.99 7.95 20.33
N ALA A 327 -16.99 7.59 19.53
CA ALA A 327 -16.73 7.32 18.10
C ALA A 327 -16.29 8.59 17.35
N ALA A 328 -16.79 9.75 17.75
CA ALA A 328 -16.42 11.04 17.17
C ALA A 328 -14.93 11.36 17.40
N SER A 329 -14.42 11.18 18.61
CA SER A 329 -12.99 11.39 18.92
C SER A 329 -12.10 10.32 18.26
N ARG A 330 -12.55 9.06 18.20
CA ARG A 330 -11.82 7.99 17.50
C ARG A 330 -11.70 8.22 16.01
N LEU A 331 -12.76 8.74 15.39
CA LEU A 331 -12.75 9.12 13.98
C LEU A 331 -11.81 10.31 13.73
N VAL A 332 -11.82 11.35 14.56
CA VAL A 332 -10.86 12.46 14.43
C VAL A 332 -9.43 11.96 14.61
N GLY A 333 -9.19 11.05 15.55
CA GLY A 333 -7.91 10.38 15.74
C GLY A 333 -7.45 9.59 14.53
N ALA A 334 -8.19 8.54 14.14
CA ALA A 334 -7.80 7.66 13.06
C ALA A 334 -7.86 8.34 11.68
N GLY A 335 -8.93 9.10 11.42
CA GLY A 335 -9.10 9.87 10.19
C GLY A 335 -8.11 11.01 10.06
N GLY A 336 -7.79 11.71 11.15
CA GLY A 336 -6.76 12.75 11.16
C GLY A 336 -5.37 12.19 10.92
N LEU A 337 -5.04 11.04 11.51
CA LEU A 337 -3.75 10.36 11.28
C LEU A 337 -3.64 9.88 9.82
N ALA A 338 -4.73 9.34 9.27
CA ALA A 338 -4.82 8.97 7.88
C ALA A 338 -4.67 10.18 6.94
N ALA A 339 -5.31 11.30 7.25
CA ALA A 339 -5.18 12.55 6.51
C ALA A 339 -3.73 13.09 6.52
N VAL A 340 -3.03 12.99 7.66
CA VAL A 340 -1.59 13.29 7.75
C VAL A 340 -0.76 12.31 6.91
N GLY A 341 -1.09 11.02 6.90
CA GLY A 341 -0.43 10.04 6.06
C GLY A 341 -0.53 10.38 4.56
N ILE A 342 -1.72 10.78 4.11
CA ILE A 342 -1.94 11.17 2.70
C ILE A 342 -1.36 12.57 2.40
N GLY A 343 -1.38 13.50 3.35
CA GLY A 343 -0.78 14.83 3.18
C GLY A 343 0.73 14.79 2.91
N LEU A 344 1.43 13.74 3.36
CA LEU A 344 2.84 13.48 3.02
C LEU A 344 3.08 13.43 1.50
N LEU A 345 2.07 13.07 0.70
CA LEU A 345 2.16 13.10 -0.75
C LEU A 345 2.49 14.48 -1.29
N GLY A 346 1.96 15.55 -0.71
CA GLY A 346 2.33 16.92 -1.10
C GLY A 346 3.84 17.16 -0.98
N ALA A 347 4.44 16.66 0.10
CA ALA A 347 5.88 16.82 0.34
C ALA A 347 6.72 15.93 -0.60
N ARG A 348 6.21 14.75 -0.95
CA ARG A 348 6.87 13.83 -1.90
C ARG A 348 6.82 14.33 -3.34
N LEU A 349 5.69 14.90 -3.78
CA LEU A 349 5.55 15.49 -5.11
C LEU A 349 6.60 16.56 -5.36
N ARG A 350 6.90 17.38 -4.34
CA ARG A 350 7.93 18.41 -4.42
C ARG A 350 9.35 17.87 -4.50
N ALA A 351 9.59 16.68 -3.96
CA ALA A 351 10.89 16.02 -4.05
C ALA A 351 11.09 15.32 -5.41
N GLY A 352 10.00 14.94 -6.08
CA GLY A 352 10.03 14.25 -7.38
C GLY A 352 10.32 15.16 -8.58
N ASP A 353 10.05 16.47 -8.49
CA ASP A 353 10.33 17.41 -9.57
C ASP A 353 11.84 17.69 -9.69
N PRO A 354 12.47 17.45 -10.85
CA PRO A 354 13.88 17.76 -11.04
C PRO A 354 14.16 19.24 -10.81
N ALA A 355 15.19 19.57 -10.03
CA ALA A 355 15.53 20.95 -9.68
C ALA A 355 15.86 21.83 -10.90
N TRP A 356 16.16 21.23 -12.07
CA TRP A 356 16.35 21.97 -13.32
C TRP A 356 15.01 22.36 -13.97
N LEU A 357 13.97 21.52 -13.85
CA LEU A 357 12.66 21.75 -14.47
C LEU A 357 11.93 22.90 -13.76
N SER A 358 12.07 22.99 -12.44
CA SER A 358 11.56 24.12 -11.64
C SER A 358 12.32 25.43 -11.86
N ARG A 359 13.58 25.38 -12.31
CA ARG A 359 14.36 26.58 -12.71
C ARG A 359 14.01 27.07 -14.11
N LEU A 360 13.72 26.16 -15.03
CA LEU A 360 13.36 26.50 -16.42
C LEU A 360 11.91 27.00 -16.54
N PHE A 361 11.01 26.52 -15.68
CA PHE A 361 9.61 26.92 -15.66
C PHE A 361 9.20 27.39 -14.24
N PRO A 362 9.71 28.55 -13.78
CA PRO A 362 9.36 29.08 -12.47
C PRO A 362 7.91 29.53 -12.47
N THR A 363 7.09 28.86 -11.66
CA THR A 363 5.65 29.10 -11.61
C THR A 363 5.28 29.60 -10.22
N SER A 364 4.77 30.83 -10.13
CA SER A 364 4.38 31.50 -8.88
C SER A 364 3.32 30.72 -8.08
N ASN A 365 2.54 29.89 -8.75
CA ASN A 365 1.38 29.20 -8.17
C ASN A 365 1.64 27.73 -7.77
N ALA A 366 2.85 27.20 -7.93
CA ALA A 366 3.13 25.76 -7.73
C ALA A 366 2.74 25.25 -6.33
N ARG A 367 3.01 26.05 -5.27
CA ARG A 367 2.66 25.68 -3.89
C ARG A 367 1.16 25.63 -3.68
N PHE A 368 0.43 26.59 -4.25
CA PHE A 368 -1.02 26.64 -4.14
C PHE A 368 -1.69 25.52 -4.94
N ALA A 369 -1.16 25.21 -6.13
CA ALA A 369 -1.60 24.06 -6.91
C ALA A 369 -1.35 22.74 -6.16
N SER A 370 -0.17 22.57 -5.56
CA SER A 370 0.16 21.41 -4.71
C SER A 370 -0.77 21.29 -3.50
N LEU A 371 -1.14 22.40 -2.86
CA LEU A 371 -2.14 22.43 -1.80
C LEU A 371 -3.50 21.94 -2.28
N ILE A 372 -4.03 22.51 -3.38
CA ILE A 372 -5.34 22.12 -3.93
C ILE A 372 -5.37 20.62 -4.22
N VAL A 373 -4.34 20.11 -4.90
CA VAL A 373 -4.26 18.70 -5.28
C VAL A 373 -4.14 17.79 -4.05
N THR A 374 -3.23 18.11 -3.14
CA THR A 374 -3.02 17.31 -1.91
C THR A 374 -4.27 17.31 -1.06
N PHE A 375 -4.94 18.46 -0.92
CA PHE A 375 -6.20 18.56 -0.19
C PHE A 375 -7.28 17.68 -0.83
N ALA A 376 -7.45 17.76 -2.15
CA ALA A 376 -8.41 16.93 -2.87
C ALA A 376 -8.11 15.42 -2.76
N TRP A 377 -6.84 15.02 -2.62
CA TRP A 377 -6.45 13.64 -2.38
C TRP A 377 -6.72 13.15 -0.94
N VAL A 378 -6.73 14.05 0.03
CA VAL A 378 -7.09 13.75 1.42
C VAL A 378 -8.61 13.63 1.61
N GLN A 379 -9.41 14.32 0.78
CA GLN A 379 -10.87 14.37 0.90
C GLN A 379 -11.60 13.03 1.01
N PRO A 380 -11.20 11.91 0.35
CA PRO A 380 -11.84 10.63 0.58
C PRO A 380 -11.88 10.24 2.07
N VAL A 381 -10.82 10.55 2.83
CA VAL A 381 -10.74 10.26 4.26
C VAL A 381 -11.70 11.11 5.07
N SER A 382 -11.72 12.42 4.82
CA SER A 382 -12.58 13.34 5.55
C SER A 382 -14.05 13.12 5.22
N LEU A 383 -14.40 13.02 3.93
CA LEU A 383 -15.78 12.80 3.49
C LEU A 383 -16.35 11.48 3.97
N ALA A 384 -15.58 10.39 3.93
CA ALA A 384 -16.03 9.09 4.46
C ALA A 384 -16.28 9.14 5.97
N GLY A 385 -15.42 9.85 6.72
CA GLY A 385 -15.61 10.09 8.14
C GLY A 385 -16.86 10.91 8.43
N VAL A 386 -17.01 12.06 7.77
CA VAL A 386 -18.17 12.96 7.91
C VAL A 386 -19.46 12.21 7.58
N ALA A 387 -19.51 11.49 6.46
CA ALA A 387 -20.67 10.68 6.09
C ALA A 387 -21.00 9.64 7.16
N THR A 388 -19.98 8.98 7.71
CA THR A 388 -20.17 7.99 8.78
C THR A 388 -20.78 8.60 10.03
N LEU A 389 -20.28 9.74 10.50
CA LEU A 389 -20.82 10.43 11.67
C LEU A 389 -22.25 10.92 11.44
N LEU A 390 -22.52 11.50 10.27
CA LEU A 390 -23.87 11.96 9.94
C LEU A 390 -24.88 10.80 9.92
N VAL A 391 -24.49 9.64 9.37
CA VAL A 391 -25.36 8.45 9.33
C VAL A 391 -25.53 7.80 10.71
N ARG A 392 -24.47 7.72 11.52
CA ARG A 392 -24.48 6.97 12.79
C ARG A 392 -24.87 7.80 14.01
N GLN A 393 -24.55 9.08 14.02
CA GLN A 393 -24.71 9.96 15.19
C GLN A 393 -25.57 11.21 14.90
N GLY A 394 -25.87 11.49 13.64
CA GLY A 394 -26.65 12.65 13.23
C GLY A 394 -25.86 13.97 13.26
N THR A 395 -26.59 15.08 13.25
CA THR A 395 -26.04 16.45 13.22
C THR A 395 -25.26 16.90 14.47
N PRO A 396 -25.45 16.34 15.70
CA PRO A 396 -24.67 16.73 16.88
C PRO A 396 -23.16 16.49 16.74
N ALA A 397 -22.74 15.64 15.80
CA ALA A 397 -21.33 15.33 15.54
C ALA A 397 -20.58 16.39 14.70
N GLY A 398 -21.22 17.53 14.36
CA GLY A 398 -20.66 18.56 13.48
C GLY A 398 -19.29 19.10 13.92
N GLY A 399 -19.03 19.21 15.23
CA GLY A 399 -17.73 19.65 15.76
C GLY A 399 -16.58 18.68 15.45
N ALA A 400 -16.84 17.36 15.38
CA ALA A 400 -15.83 16.37 14.98
C ALA A 400 -15.56 16.42 13.47
N CYS A 401 -16.60 16.66 12.66
CA CYS A 401 -16.46 16.87 11.21
C CYS A 401 -15.55 18.07 10.90
N LEU A 402 -15.76 19.21 11.57
CA LEU A 402 -14.93 20.41 11.38
C LEU A 402 -13.48 20.19 11.82
N ARG A 403 -13.26 19.50 12.94
CA ARG A 403 -11.89 19.14 13.39
C ARG A 403 -11.18 18.26 12.38
N LEU A 404 -11.86 17.23 11.85
CA LEU A 404 -11.26 16.35 10.83
C LEU A 404 -10.91 17.12 9.55
N GLU A 405 -11.80 17.99 9.06
CA GLU A 405 -11.51 18.84 7.90
C GLU A 405 -10.36 19.83 8.16
N ALA A 406 -10.29 20.41 9.37
CA ALA A 406 -9.19 21.29 9.75
C ALA A 406 -7.84 20.54 9.75
N VAL A 407 -7.79 19.31 10.29
CA VAL A 407 -6.60 18.46 10.24
C VAL A 407 -6.25 18.10 8.80
N ALA A 408 -7.24 17.73 7.97
CA ALA A 408 -7.04 17.41 6.56
C ALA A 408 -6.45 18.59 5.76
N PHE A 409 -7.00 19.79 5.96
CA PHE A 409 -6.50 21.01 5.34
C PHE A 409 -5.09 21.35 5.80
N ALA A 410 -4.84 21.32 7.11
CA ALA A 410 -3.52 21.59 7.67
C ALA A 410 -2.48 20.55 7.21
N ALA A 411 -2.83 19.27 7.13
CA ALA A 411 -1.97 18.22 6.58
C ALA A 411 -1.62 18.49 5.11
N ALA A 412 -2.58 18.91 4.29
CA ALA A 412 -2.33 19.29 2.90
C ALA A 412 -1.46 20.55 2.79
N ALA A 413 -1.69 21.56 3.62
CA ALA A 413 -0.92 22.81 3.66
C ALA A 413 0.53 22.57 4.06
N LEU A 414 0.76 21.77 5.10
CA LEU A 414 2.11 21.34 5.51
C LEU A 414 2.79 20.54 4.40
N GLY A 415 2.07 19.62 3.74
CA GLY A 415 2.62 18.81 2.65
C GLY A 415 3.05 19.67 1.46
N ALA A 416 2.24 20.67 1.11
CA ALA A 416 2.54 21.59 0.02
C ALA A 416 3.71 22.55 0.34
N THR A 417 4.02 22.79 1.62
CA THR A 417 4.98 23.83 2.04
C THR A 417 6.31 23.28 2.53
N LEU A 418 6.30 22.21 3.32
CA LEU A 418 7.48 21.67 3.99
C LEU A 418 8.12 20.52 3.21
N PRO A 419 9.45 20.34 3.31
CA PRO A 419 10.09 19.10 2.89
C PRO A 419 9.66 17.94 3.80
N VAL A 420 9.84 16.69 3.33
CA VAL A 420 9.46 15.47 4.08
C VAL A 420 10.00 15.46 5.52
N SER A 421 11.25 15.92 5.73
CA SER A 421 11.88 15.98 7.05
C SER A 421 11.21 16.96 8.01
N GLY A 422 10.65 18.07 7.52
CA GLY A 422 9.88 19.03 8.32
C GLY A 422 8.40 18.69 8.43
N TYR A 423 7.86 17.98 7.43
CA TYR A 423 6.46 17.59 7.36
C TYR A 423 6.04 16.70 8.52
N VAL A 424 6.75 15.58 8.70
CA VAL A 424 6.37 14.54 9.67
C VAL A 424 6.20 15.08 11.10
N PRO A 425 7.16 15.80 11.69
CA PRO A 425 6.98 16.34 13.05
C PRO A 425 5.85 17.37 13.11
N ALA A 426 5.76 18.29 12.14
CA ALA A 426 4.71 19.32 12.13
C ALA A 426 3.30 18.72 11.98
N ALA A 427 3.14 17.72 11.11
CA ALA A 427 1.86 17.09 10.86
C ALA A 427 1.41 16.23 12.05
N LEU A 428 2.34 15.59 12.77
CA LEU A 428 2.01 14.88 14.02
C LEU A 428 1.56 15.83 15.13
N ILE A 429 2.15 17.03 15.22
CA ILE A 429 1.69 18.07 16.15
C ILE A 429 0.27 18.53 15.78
N VAL A 430 0.02 18.84 14.51
CA VAL A 430 -1.30 19.24 14.00
C VAL A 430 -2.34 18.16 14.30
N TRP A 431 -2.00 16.90 14.07
CA TRP A 431 -2.87 15.77 14.38
C TRP A 431 -3.15 15.69 15.89
N ALA A 432 -2.13 15.72 16.73
CA ALA A 432 -2.30 15.66 18.17
C ALA A 432 -3.19 16.80 18.68
N VAL A 433 -2.94 18.04 18.25
CA VAL A 433 -3.78 19.19 18.59
C VAL A 433 -5.22 18.99 18.13
N GLY A 434 -5.43 18.50 16.90
CA GLY A 434 -6.77 18.25 16.36
C GLY A 434 -7.56 17.15 17.09
N VAL A 435 -6.87 16.22 17.75
CA VAL A 435 -7.48 15.16 18.56
C VAL A 435 -7.84 15.63 19.97
N TRP A 436 -6.99 16.48 20.57
CA TRP A 436 -7.11 16.90 21.97
C TRP A 436 -7.79 18.26 22.18
N ALA A 437 -8.03 19.03 21.11
CA ALA A 437 -8.89 20.22 21.08
C ALA A 437 -10.34 19.83 20.82
#